data_AF-A0A5C6GL25-F1
#
_entry.id   AF-A0A5C6GL25-F1
#
_cell.length_a   1.000
_cell.length_b   1.000
_cell.length_c   1.000
_cell.angle_alpha   90.00
_cell.angle_beta   90.00
_cell.angle_gamma   90.00
#
_symmetry.space_group_name_H-M   'P 1'
#
loop_
_entity.id
_entity.type
_entity.pdbx_description
1 polymer ?
#
loop_
_entity_poly.entity_id
_entity_poly.type
_entity_poly.pdbx_seq_one_letter_code
_entity_poly.pdbx_strand_id
1 'polypeptide(L)'
;MSIPGLGQIPVQTVTSSTRTIALKPAWEWRFEVPAGRTVTLKILSGTAEKDGVELALRNAYSFCGMKSKILTWHGCELEVEGWTDDDFVAEYSSPAANPANAYVNLHARLNEMRNTAANERKEGPRVLIAGPLMTGKTTLVRTLASYATRQGFEPIVVNADPKEGMLSLPGTLSASVFATVMDPEAVDGWGTTPTSGPSTVPVKLPLVYYYGRNSADDDPEFYRELTSKLAGTVSGRLSEDEGVRRSGVIVDSMAVSEKSKIGEDLLAHIVDELSINIIVVLGSNRMTAELSKRFSSERSSLGEPINIIGLDRSEGIVERDAVFLEHSREQSIKEYFFGDIRRALSPQIQQVDFGALVIYKASDCESTPP
;
A
#
# COMPACT_ATOMS: atom_id res chain seq x y z
N MET A 1 20.44 -44.65 20.60
CA MET A 1 20.99 -43.96 21.79
C MET A 1 20.22 -42.67 21.96
N SER A 2 19.15 -42.71 22.75
CA SER A 2 18.24 -41.60 22.99
C SER A 2 18.79 -40.75 24.14
N ILE A 3 18.94 -39.44 23.94
CA ILE A 3 19.42 -38.51 24.97
C ILE A 3 18.23 -38.19 25.89
N PRO A 4 18.26 -38.55 27.19
CA PRO A 4 17.20 -38.19 28.13
C PRO A 4 17.39 -36.74 28.60
N GLY A 5 16.38 -35.87 28.46
CA GLY A 5 16.43 -34.53 29.09
C GLY A 5 15.73 -33.37 28.38
N LEU A 6 15.27 -33.50 27.13
CA LEU A 6 14.32 -32.53 26.57
C LEU A 6 12.90 -32.99 26.90
N GLY A 7 12.29 -32.34 27.89
CA GLY A 7 10.86 -32.44 28.12
C GLY A 7 10.12 -32.17 26.82
N GLN A 8 9.17 -33.05 26.51
CA GLN A 8 8.16 -32.78 25.48
C GLN A 8 7.43 -31.51 25.89
N ILE A 9 7.77 -30.38 25.26
CA ILE A 9 6.87 -29.24 25.22
C ILE A 9 5.62 -29.79 24.54
N PRO A 10 4.43 -29.76 25.17
CA PRO A 10 3.22 -30.16 24.49
C PRO A 10 3.11 -29.23 23.29
N VAL A 11 3.28 -29.76 22.07
CA VAL A 11 2.74 -29.11 20.90
C VAL A 11 1.25 -29.10 21.18
N GLN A 12 0.73 -27.99 21.69
CA GLN A 12 -0.71 -27.78 21.77
C GLN A 12 -1.20 -27.95 20.33
N THR A 13 -1.82 -29.08 20.07
CA THR A 13 -2.65 -29.28 18.89
C THR A 13 -3.80 -28.30 19.03
N VAL A 14 -3.58 -27.08 18.57
CA VAL A 14 -4.65 -26.10 18.39
C VAL A 14 -5.51 -26.70 17.29
N THR A 15 -6.61 -27.34 17.67
CA THR A 15 -7.68 -27.70 16.74
C THR A 15 -8.06 -26.43 16.00
N SER A 16 -7.74 -26.33 14.69
CA SER A 16 -8.20 -25.19 13.89
C SER A 16 -9.73 -25.26 13.87
N SER A 17 -10.38 -24.30 14.52
CA SER A 17 -11.84 -24.19 14.46
C SER A 17 -12.17 -23.52 13.14
N THR A 18 -12.71 -24.28 12.19
CA THR A 18 -13.36 -23.70 11.02
C THR A 18 -14.66 -23.04 11.47
N ARG A 19 -14.85 -21.77 11.10
CA ARG A 19 -16.08 -21.01 11.37
C ARG A 19 -16.59 -20.33 10.12
N THR A 20 -17.89 -20.16 10.07
CA THR A 20 -18.58 -19.45 8.98
C THR A 20 -18.98 -18.05 9.44
N ILE A 21 -18.74 -17.04 8.61
CA ILE A 21 -19.11 -15.65 8.88
C ILE A 21 -20.00 -15.17 7.73
N ALA A 22 -21.23 -14.77 8.05
CA ALA A 22 -22.15 -14.16 7.10
C ALA A 22 -22.04 -12.64 7.16
N LEU A 23 -21.73 -12.01 6.03
CA LEU A 23 -21.66 -10.56 5.88
C LEU A 23 -22.84 -10.05 5.06
N LYS A 24 -23.56 -9.05 5.57
CA LYS A 24 -24.61 -8.34 4.81
C LYS A 24 -23.98 -7.32 3.85
N PRO A 25 -24.74 -6.79 2.87
CA PRO A 25 -24.24 -5.72 2.01
C PRO A 25 -23.59 -4.57 2.77
N ALA A 26 -22.41 -4.15 2.29
CA ALA A 26 -21.54 -3.13 2.85
C ALA A 26 -20.96 -3.41 4.23
N TRP A 27 -21.02 -4.64 4.74
CA TRP A 27 -20.36 -5.04 5.98
C TRP A 27 -18.91 -5.46 5.74
N GLU A 28 -18.12 -5.41 6.81
CA GLU A 28 -16.71 -5.79 6.78
C GLU A 28 -16.42 -6.83 7.86
N TRP A 29 -15.65 -7.86 7.54
CA TRP A 29 -14.98 -8.68 8.54
C TRP A 29 -13.58 -8.12 8.77
N ARG A 30 -13.25 -7.72 10.00
CA ARG A 30 -11.95 -7.17 10.40
C ARG A 30 -11.21 -8.21 11.22
N PHE A 31 -9.92 -8.36 10.97
CA PHE A 31 -9.13 -9.39 11.62
C PHE A 31 -7.67 -8.98 11.79
N GLU A 32 -7.07 -9.50 12.85
CA GLU A 32 -5.66 -9.36 13.19
C GLU A 32 -5.02 -10.74 13.30
N VAL A 33 -4.01 -10.99 12.47
CA VAL A 33 -3.21 -12.22 12.50
C VAL A 33 -1.84 -11.88 13.07
N PRO A 34 -1.40 -12.51 14.17
CA PRO A 34 -0.06 -12.27 14.69
C PRO A 34 1.01 -12.79 13.73
N ALA A 35 2.25 -12.34 13.94
CA ALA A 35 3.41 -12.88 13.26
C ALA A 35 3.54 -14.40 13.51
N GLY A 36 3.82 -15.16 12.45
CA GLY A 36 4.03 -16.61 12.54
C GLY A 36 2.75 -17.46 12.65
N ARG A 37 1.56 -16.85 12.61
CA ARG A 37 0.28 -17.57 12.46
C ARG A 37 -0.34 -17.28 11.10
N THR A 38 -1.24 -18.16 10.69
CA THR A 38 -1.95 -18.03 9.43
C THR A 38 -3.44 -18.23 9.65
N VAL A 39 -4.24 -17.43 8.96
CA VAL A 39 -5.68 -17.65 8.79
C VAL A 39 -5.96 -17.91 7.32
N THR A 40 -6.74 -18.94 7.04
CA THR A 40 -7.18 -19.32 5.70
C THR A 40 -8.63 -18.89 5.53
N LEU A 41 -8.93 -18.19 4.45
CA LEU A 41 -10.26 -17.70 4.12
C LEU A 41 -10.72 -18.23 2.76
N LYS A 42 -11.99 -18.63 2.68
CA LYS A 42 -12.68 -18.93 1.41
C LYS A 42 -14.00 -18.18 1.33
N ILE A 43 -14.34 -17.69 0.15
CA ILE A 43 -15.70 -17.21 -0.12
C ILE A 43 -16.57 -18.42 -0.48
N LEU A 44 -17.60 -18.71 0.32
CA LEU A 44 -18.56 -19.79 0.07
C LEU A 44 -19.67 -19.37 -0.89
N SER A 45 -20.16 -18.14 -0.73
CA SER A 45 -21.21 -17.52 -1.54
C SER A 45 -21.06 -15.99 -1.60
N GLY A 46 -21.66 -15.36 -2.61
CA GLY A 46 -21.60 -13.91 -2.81
C GLY A 46 -20.26 -13.40 -3.34
N THR A 47 -19.98 -12.11 -3.16
CA THR A 47 -18.73 -11.46 -3.58
C THR A 47 -18.12 -10.70 -2.42
N ALA A 48 -16.79 -10.69 -2.35
CA ALA A 48 -16.04 -9.95 -1.34
C ALA A 48 -14.68 -9.52 -1.90
N GLU A 49 -14.08 -8.54 -1.26
CA GLU A 49 -12.81 -7.98 -1.67
C GLU A 49 -11.92 -7.62 -0.49
N LYS A 50 -10.61 -7.63 -0.74
CA LYS A 50 -9.57 -7.11 0.15
C LYS A 50 -8.87 -5.98 -0.59
N ASP A 51 -8.93 -4.77 -0.03
CA ASP A 51 -8.31 -3.56 -0.62
C ASP A 51 -8.68 -3.37 -2.12
N GLY A 52 -9.95 -3.64 -2.48
CA GLY A 52 -10.47 -3.55 -3.84
C GLY A 52 -10.16 -4.75 -4.76
N VAL A 53 -9.38 -5.72 -4.31
CA VAL A 53 -9.11 -6.98 -5.04
C VAL A 53 -10.21 -7.99 -4.73
N GLU A 54 -10.94 -8.41 -5.76
CA GLU A 54 -12.02 -9.39 -5.63
C GLU A 54 -11.47 -10.78 -5.30
N LEU A 55 -12.06 -11.44 -4.31
CA LEU A 55 -11.68 -12.77 -3.87
C LEU A 55 -12.53 -13.82 -4.59
N ALA A 56 -11.86 -14.77 -5.24
CA ALA A 56 -12.50 -15.80 -6.04
C ALA A 56 -13.28 -16.80 -5.17
N LEU A 57 -14.46 -17.19 -5.66
CA LEU A 57 -15.33 -18.15 -4.98
C LEU A 57 -14.62 -19.49 -4.79
N ARG A 58 -14.70 -20.05 -3.57
CA ARG A 58 -14.10 -21.33 -3.14
C ARG A 58 -12.57 -21.40 -3.23
N ASN A 59 -11.89 -20.32 -3.62
CA ASN A 59 -10.44 -20.27 -3.55
C ASN A 59 -9.99 -20.01 -2.09
N ALA A 60 -8.93 -20.69 -1.66
CA ALA A 60 -8.36 -20.51 -0.33
C ALA A 60 -7.26 -19.44 -0.36
N TYR A 61 -7.42 -18.42 0.47
CA TYR A 61 -6.47 -17.33 0.65
C TYR A 61 -5.87 -17.41 2.07
N SER A 62 -4.55 -17.41 2.17
CA SER A 62 -3.81 -17.52 3.42
C SER A 62 -3.20 -16.17 3.80
N PHE A 63 -3.58 -15.65 4.96
CA PHE A 63 -3.09 -14.37 5.48
C PHE A 63 -2.23 -14.61 6.72
N CYS A 64 -1.08 -13.95 6.81
CA CYS A 64 -0.09 -14.13 7.87
C CYS A 64 0.43 -12.78 8.35
N GLY A 65 0.59 -12.60 9.68
CA GLY A 65 1.26 -11.43 10.25
C GLY A 65 0.68 -10.07 9.82
N MET A 66 -0.64 -9.98 9.63
CA MET A 66 -1.27 -8.79 9.08
C MET A 66 -2.54 -8.39 9.83
N LYS A 67 -2.84 -7.09 9.79
CA LYS A 67 -4.10 -6.51 10.25
C LYS A 67 -4.86 -6.04 9.03
N SER A 68 -6.05 -6.57 8.77
CA SER A 68 -6.77 -6.31 7.53
C SER A 68 -8.29 -6.47 7.66
N LYS A 69 -8.98 -6.31 6.53
CA LYS A 69 -10.42 -6.46 6.43
C LYS A 69 -10.85 -7.09 5.11
N ILE A 70 -11.97 -7.80 5.14
CA ILE A 70 -12.71 -8.27 3.97
C ILE A 70 -14.02 -7.49 3.90
N LEU A 71 -14.23 -6.77 2.80
CA LEU A 71 -15.43 -5.97 2.55
C LEU A 71 -16.31 -6.71 1.55
N THR A 72 -17.63 -6.63 1.72
CA THR A 72 -18.59 -7.02 0.68
C THR A 72 -19.56 -5.91 0.38
N TRP A 73 -19.81 -5.62 -0.90
CA TRP A 73 -20.84 -4.66 -1.33
C TRP A 73 -22.23 -5.29 -1.49
N HIS A 74 -22.29 -6.60 -1.68
CA HIS A 74 -23.52 -7.31 -2.05
C HIS A 74 -23.93 -8.40 -1.05
N GLY A 75 -23.12 -8.62 -0.01
CA GLY A 75 -23.26 -9.72 0.93
C GLY A 75 -22.47 -10.95 0.47
N CYS A 76 -21.94 -11.68 1.45
CA CYS A 76 -21.20 -12.91 1.20
C CYS A 76 -21.21 -13.82 2.44
N GLU A 77 -20.77 -15.05 2.23
CA GLU A 77 -20.50 -16.01 3.29
C GLU A 77 -19.03 -16.43 3.21
N LEU A 78 -18.32 -16.28 4.32
CA LEU A 78 -16.90 -16.61 4.47
C LEU A 78 -16.75 -17.89 5.27
N GLU A 79 -15.89 -18.80 4.82
CA GLU A 79 -15.32 -19.86 5.65
C GLU A 79 -13.94 -19.40 6.11
N VAL A 80 -13.71 -19.40 7.41
CA VAL A 80 -12.46 -18.98 8.03
C VAL A 80 -11.91 -20.12 8.87
N GLU A 81 -10.66 -20.49 8.62
CA GLU A 81 -9.93 -21.51 9.35
C GLU A 81 -8.63 -20.91 9.91
N GLY A 82 -8.31 -21.19 11.17
CA GLY A 82 -7.09 -20.71 11.81
C GLY A 82 -7.39 -19.81 12.99
N TRP A 83 -6.38 -19.07 13.45
CA TRP A 83 -6.46 -18.28 14.67
C TRP A 83 -6.10 -16.82 14.40
N THR A 84 -6.87 -15.92 14.98
CA THR A 84 -6.72 -14.46 14.95
C THR A 84 -6.54 -13.95 16.38
N ASP A 85 -5.71 -12.92 16.58
CA ASP A 85 -5.59 -12.23 17.89
C ASP A 85 -6.92 -11.56 18.25
N ASP A 86 -7.52 -10.90 17.26
CA ASP A 86 -8.82 -10.26 17.34
C ASP A 86 -9.51 -10.37 15.97
N ASP A 87 -10.81 -10.55 15.97
CA ASP A 87 -11.63 -10.46 14.77
C ASP A 87 -13.11 -10.20 15.08
N PHE A 88 -13.74 -9.37 14.26
CA PHE A 88 -15.16 -9.04 14.42
C PHE A 88 -15.79 -8.56 13.11
N VAL A 89 -17.12 -8.59 13.06
CA VAL A 89 -17.89 -8.03 11.95
C VAL A 89 -18.24 -6.57 12.25
N ALA A 90 -17.80 -5.66 11.39
CA ALA A 90 -18.24 -4.27 11.41
C ALA A 90 -19.54 -4.14 10.61
N GLU A 91 -20.62 -3.83 11.33
CA GLU A 91 -21.96 -3.71 10.78
C GLU A 91 -22.29 -2.26 10.44
N TYR A 92 -22.90 -2.07 9.28
CA TYR A 92 -23.38 -0.77 8.81
C TYR A 92 -24.88 -0.84 8.51
N SER A 93 -25.60 0.23 8.88
CA SER A 93 -27.05 0.33 8.66
C SER A 93 -27.43 0.46 7.18
N SER A 94 -26.52 1.00 6.36
CA SER A 94 -26.67 1.14 4.92
C SER A 94 -25.29 1.25 4.25
N PRO A 95 -25.18 1.00 2.93
CA PRO A 95 -23.92 1.18 2.21
C PRO A 95 -23.32 2.59 2.33
N ALA A 96 -24.17 3.62 2.37
CA ALA A 96 -23.72 5.00 2.53
C ALA A 96 -23.08 5.30 3.89
N ALA A 97 -23.37 4.49 4.92
CA ALA A 97 -22.79 4.64 6.25
C ALA A 97 -21.40 4.00 6.37
N ASN A 98 -21.00 3.12 5.45
CA ASN A 98 -19.66 2.57 5.45
C ASN A 98 -18.66 3.61 4.91
N PRO A 99 -17.59 3.98 5.65
CA PRO A 99 -16.56 4.93 5.18
C PRO A 99 -15.93 4.54 3.82
N ALA A 100 -15.88 3.25 3.48
CA ALA A 100 -15.40 2.76 2.19
C ALA A 100 -16.24 3.27 1.00
N ASN A 101 -17.48 3.71 1.23
CA ASN A 101 -18.33 4.31 0.19
C ASN A 101 -17.69 5.59 -0.39
N ALA A 102 -16.98 6.36 0.44
CA ALA A 102 -16.23 7.52 -0.03
C ALA A 102 -15.12 7.14 -1.02
N TYR A 103 -14.52 5.95 -0.85
CA TYR A 103 -13.46 5.45 -1.73
C TYR A 103 -14.03 5.04 -3.08
N VAL A 104 -15.21 4.42 -3.10
CA VAL A 104 -15.95 4.08 -4.33
C VAL A 104 -16.35 5.35 -5.08
N ASN A 105 -16.88 6.36 -4.38
CA ASN A 105 -17.25 7.64 -4.99
C ASN A 105 -16.04 8.37 -5.57
N LEU A 106 -14.93 8.41 -4.83
CA LEU A 106 -13.66 8.97 -5.32
C LEU A 106 -13.19 8.23 -6.57
N HIS A 107 -13.16 6.89 -6.53
CA HIS A 107 -12.79 6.08 -7.70
C HIS A 107 -13.67 6.36 -8.90
N ALA A 108 -14.99 6.41 -8.73
CA ALA A 108 -15.93 6.72 -9.81
C ALA A 108 -15.59 8.06 -10.48
N ARG A 109 -15.31 9.10 -9.68
CA ARG A 109 -14.88 10.40 -10.20
C ARG A 109 -13.53 10.35 -10.92
N LEU A 110 -12.54 9.68 -10.35
CA LEU A 110 -11.23 9.51 -11.00
C LEU A 110 -11.36 8.75 -12.31
N ASN A 111 -12.27 7.78 -12.37
CA ASN A 111 -12.53 7.00 -13.57
C ASN A 111 -13.16 7.84 -14.70
N GLU A 112 -14.11 8.72 -14.38
CA GLU A 112 -14.61 9.73 -15.33
C GLU A 112 -13.45 10.56 -15.90
N MET A 113 -12.55 11.04 -15.03
CA MET A 113 -11.40 11.84 -15.46
C MET A 113 -10.44 11.04 -16.36
N ARG A 114 -10.19 9.76 -16.08
CA ARG A 114 -9.39 8.89 -16.94
C ARG A 114 -10.04 8.70 -18.32
N ASN A 115 -11.36 8.50 -18.37
CA ASN A 115 -12.09 8.39 -19.63
C ASN A 115 -12.03 9.69 -20.44
N THR A 116 -12.21 10.84 -19.80
CA THR A 116 -12.03 12.15 -20.45
C THR A 116 -10.61 12.33 -20.96
N ALA A 117 -9.60 12.00 -20.15
CA ALA A 117 -8.19 12.08 -20.54
C ALA A 117 -7.88 11.17 -21.75
N ALA A 118 -8.45 9.97 -21.78
CA ALA A 118 -8.32 9.05 -22.91
C ALA A 118 -8.93 9.65 -24.19
N ASN A 119 -10.11 10.25 -24.10
CA ASN A 119 -10.80 10.87 -25.24
C ASN A 119 -10.06 12.13 -25.75
N GLU A 120 -9.52 12.93 -24.83
CA GLU A 120 -8.80 14.18 -25.14
C GLU A 120 -7.30 13.96 -25.43
N ARG A 121 -6.81 12.72 -25.33
CA ARG A 121 -5.38 12.35 -25.43
C ARG A 121 -4.49 13.15 -24.47
N LYS A 122 -4.98 13.39 -23.26
CA LYS A 122 -4.27 14.04 -22.17
C LYS A 122 -3.84 13.04 -21.11
N GLU A 123 -3.09 13.53 -20.14
CA GLU A 123 -2.78 12.76 -18.95
C GLU A 123 -4.01 12.59 -18.04
N GLY A 124 -4.10 11.43 -17.39
CA GLY A 124 -5.11 11.12 -16.40
C GLY A 124 -4.93 11.89 -15.09
N PRO A 125 -5.77 11.63 -14.08
CA PRO A 125 -5.64 12.26 -12.77
C PRO A 125 -4.34 11.88 -12.06
N ARG A 126 -3.66 12.86 -11.46
CA ARG A 126 -2.46 12.68 -10.64
C ARG A 126 -2.82 12.99 -9.19
N VAL A 127 -3.00 11.94 -8.40
CA VAL A 127 -3.62 11.98 -7.08
C VAL A 127 -2.58 11.73 -5.99
N LEU A 128 -2.48 12.65 -5.04
CA LEU A 128 -1.69 12.48 -3.82
C LEU A 128 -2.60 12.13 -2.64
N ILE A 129 -2.34 11.02 -1.96
CA ILE A 129 -3.02 10.67 -0.71
C ILE A 129 -2.14 11.13 0.46
N ALA A 130 -2.61 12.13 1.20
CA ALA A 130 -1.93 12.75 2.32
C ALA A 130 -2.68 12.53 3.64
N GLY A 131 -1.98 12.69 4.76
CA GLY A 131 -2.60 12.65 6.08
C GLY A 131 -1.67 12.14 7.19
N PRO A 132 -2.14 12.23 8.45
CA PRO A 132 -1.42 11.73 9.61
C PRO A 132 -1.07 10.24 9.58
N LEU A 133 -0.34 9.82 10.61
CA LEU A 133 -0.03 8.41 10.84
C LEU A 133 -1.33 7.62 11.06
N MET A 134 -1.40 6.41 10.49
CA MET A 134 -2.51 5.45 10.70
C MET A 134 -3.91 6.01 10.37
N THR A 135 -4.04 6.67 9.21
CA THR A 135 -5.35 7.11 8.68
C THR A 135 -5.88 6.24 7.55
N GLY A 136 -5.11 5.26 7.07
CA GLY A 136 -5.51 4.34 6.00
C GLY A 136 -5.05 4.74 4.59
N LYS A 137 -4.00 5.58 4.47
CA LYS A 137 -3.48 6.05 3.17
C LYS A 137 -3.17 4.91 2.21
N THR A 138 -2.30 3.98 2.62
CA THR A 138 -1.91 2.81 1.82
C THR A 138 -3.11 1.92 1.44
N THR A 139 -4.07 1.72 2.35
CA THR A 139 -5.32 1.00 2.06
C THR A 139 -6.14 1.70 0.98
N LEU A 140 -6.28 3.03 1.05
CA LEU A 140 -6.95 3.80 0.00
C LEU A 140 -6.20 3.71 -1.33
N VAL A 141 -4.88 3.88 -1.34
CA VAL A 141 -4.07 3.79 -2.56
C VAL A 141 -4.22 2.42 -3.21
N ARG A 142 -4.11 1.32 -2.44
CA ARG A 142 -4.37 -0.04 -2.94
C ARG A 142 -5.78 -0.19 -3.51
N THR A 143 -6.79 0.30 -2.80
CA THR A 143 -8.19 0.22 -3.24
C THR A 143 -8.40 0.94 -4.58
N LEU A 144 -7.90 2.17 -4.71
CA LEU A 144 -8.01 2.95 -5.95
C LEU A 144 -7.21 2.33 -7.10
N ALA A 145 -6.02 1.80 -6.82
CA ALA A 145 -5.21 1.10 -7.81
C ALA A 145 -5.92 -0.16 -8.30
N SER A 146 -6.42 -1.01 -7.39
CA SER A 146 -7.15 -2.22 -7.74
C SER A 146 -8.38 -1.94 -8.58
N TYR A 147 -9.19 -0.95 -8.17
CA TYR A 147 -10.38 -0.57 -8.92
C TYR A 147 -10.06 -0.01 -10.30
N ALA A 148 -9.00 0.78 -10.43
CA ALA A 148 -8.54 1.27 -11.74
C ALA A 148 -8.12 0.10 -12.65
N THR A 149 -7.31 -0.84 -12.13
CA THR A 149 -6.88 -2.04 -12.85
C THR A 149 -8.07 -2.91 -13.27
N ARG A 150 -9.07 -3.10 -12.39
CA ARG A 150 -10.30 -3.84 -12.70
C ARG A 150 -11.11 -3.20 -13.84
N GLN A 151 -10.98 -1.90 -14.04
CA GLN A 151 -11.62 -1.17 -15.15
C GLN A 151 -10.73 -1.04 -16.39
N GLY A 152 -9.60 -1.75 -16.43
CA GLY A 152 -8.69 -1.76 -17.58
C GLY A 152 -7.78 -0.53 -17.68
N PHE A 153 -7.64 0.22 -16.60
CA PHE A 153 -6.63 1.28 -16.48
C PHE A 153 -5.35 0.74 -15.85
N GLU A 154 -4.24 1.42 -16.13
CA GLU A 154 -2.89 1.02 -15.75
C GLU A 154 -2.19 2.16 -14.98
N PRO A 155 -2.72 2.58 -13.81
CA PRO A 155 -2.14 3.71 -13.11
C PRO A 155 -0.71 3.41 -12.64
N ILE A 156 0.12 4.45 -12.60
CA ILE A 156 1.38 4.39 -11.86
C ILE A 156 1.03 4.60 -10.39
N VAL A 157 1.39 3.62 -9.55
CA VAL A 157 1.38 3.83 -8.10
C VAL A 157 2.78 4.21 -7.67
N VAL A 158 2.89 5.28 -6.89
CA VAL A 158 4.13 5.78 -6.31
C VAL A 158 4.03 5.62 -4.80
N ASN A 159 5.00 4.95 -4.20
CA ASN A 159 5.22 4.95 -2.76
C ASN A 159 6.32 5.95 -2.41
N ALA A 160 5.93 7.02 -1.73
CA ALA A 160 6.81 8.05 -1.21
C ALA A 160 7.00 7.93 0.33
N ASP A 161 6.51 6.87 0.98
CA ASP A 161 6.85 6.60 2.38
C ASP A 161 8.01 5.60 2.45
N PRO A 162 9.22 6.00 2.91
CA PRO A 162 10.34 5.07 3.03
C PRO A 162 10.09 3.96 4.07
N LYS A 163 9.09 4.10 4.96
CA LYS A 163 8.71 3.05 5.90
C LYS A 163 8.00 1.89 5.24
N GLU A 164 7.27 2.16 4.16
CA GLU A 164 6.46 1.18 3.46
C GLU A 164 7.29 0.63 2.29
N GLY A 165 7.68 -0.64 2.34
CA GLY A 165 8.52 -1.27 1.30
C GLY A 165 7.72 -1.74 0.09
N MET A 166 6.99 -0.86 -0.60
CA MET A 166 6.13 -1.27 -1.73
C MET A 166 6.92 -2.02 -2.81
N LEU A 167 6.62 -3.32 -2.98
CA LEU A 167 7.27 -4.23 -3.94
C LEU A 167 8.80 -4.31 -3.79
N SER A 168 9.34 -3.94 -2.63
CA SER A 168 10.77 -3.80 -2.38
C SER A 168 11.09 -3.92 -0.90
N LEU A 169 12.31 -3.53 -0.51
CA LEU A 169 12.75 -3.48 0.87
C LEU A 169 12.32 -2.16 1.55
N PRO A 170 12.09 -2.17 2.88
CA PRO A 170 11.95 -0.95 3.66
C PRO A 170 13.17 -0.02 3.50
N GLY A 171 12.94 1.29 3.63
CA GLY A 171 13.95 2.32 3.37
C GLY A 171 14.07 2.69 1.89
N THR A 172 13.06 2.37 1.07
CA THR A 172 13.05 2.69 -0.37
C THR A 172 11.85 3.54 -0.75
N LEU A 173 12.01 4.35 -1.80
CA LEU A 173 10.92 4.99 -2.52
C LEU A 173 10.74 4.25 -3.84
N SER A 174 9.50 3.99 -4.24
CA SER A 174 9.25 3.13 -5.41
C SER A 174 8.08 3.59 -6.25
N ALA A 175 8.08 3.19 -7.52
CA ALA A 175 6.96 3.38 -8.43
C ALA A 175 6.77 2.15 -9.32
N SER A 176 5.53 1.75 -9.58
CA SER A 176 5.21 0.65 -10.50
C SER A 176 3.92 0.93 -11.26
N VAL A 177 3.84 0.43 -12.49
CA VAL A 177 2.59 0.39 -13.25
C VAL A 177 1.73 -0.77 -12.76
N PHE A 178 0.46 -0.52 -12.49
CA PHE A 178 -0.53 -1.53 -12.08
C PHE A 178 -1.50 -1.83 -13.22
N ALA A 179 -1.05 -2.61 -14.20
CA ALA A 179 -1.85 -3.07 -15.34
C ALA A 179 -2.53 -4.44 -15.11
N THR A 180 -2.20 -5.11 -14.02
CA THR A 180 -2.69 -6.46 -13.69
C THR A 180 -3.03 -6.55 -12.22
N VAL A 181 -3.92 -7.48 -11.86
CA VAL A 181 -4.44 -7.65 -10.49
C VAL A 181 -3.31 -7.72 -9.45
N MET A 182 -3.56 -7.11 -8.29
CA MET A 182 -2.68 -7.22 -7.13
C MET A 182 -2.88 -8.57 -6.43
N ASP A 183 -1.93 -8.96 -5.61
CA ASP A 183 -2.05 -10.18 -4.82
C ASP A 183 -2.66 -9.87 -3.44
N PRO A 184 -3.87 -10.37 -3.13
CA PRO A 184 -4.49 -10.09 -1.85
C PRO A 184 -3.70 -10.70 -0.67
N GLU A 185 -2.94 -11.78 -0.90
CA GLU A 185 -2.17 -12.50 0.12
C GLU A 185 -0.74 -11.95 0.31
N ALA A 186 -0.27 -11.08 -0.57
CA ALA A 186 1.04 -10.45 -0.39
C ALA A 186 1.08 -9.67 0.94
N VAL A 187 2.21 -9.75 1.64
CA VAL A 187 2.37 -9.14 2.97
C VAL A 187 2.19 -7.62 2.90
N ASP A 188 2.72 -7.00 1.85
CA ASP A 188 2.54 -5.58 1.54
C ASP A 188 1.20 -5.28 0.80
N GLY A 189 0.51 -6.33 0.37
CA GLY A 189 -0.75 -6.32 -0.39
C GLY A 189 -0.66 -5.76 -1.80
N TRP A 190 0.53 -5.62 -2.37
CA TRP A 190 0.74 -5.11 -3.73
C TRP A 190 0.92 -6.26 -4.73
N GLY A 191 1.64 -7.30 -4.34
CA GLY A 191 2.00 -8.42 -5.21
C GLY A 191 3.49 -8.70 -5.16
N THR A 192 4.02 -9.23 -6.25
CA THR A 192 5.40 -9.69 -6.28
C THR A 192 6.17 -9.18 -7.48
N THR A 193 7.49 -9.17 -7.38
CA THR A 193 8.42 -8.85 -8.47
C THR A 193 8.79 -10.11 -9.28
N PRO A 194 9.39 -9.95 -10.48
CA PRO A 194 9.74 -11.09 -11.33
C PRO A 194 10.73 -12.03 -10.65
N THR A 195 10.53 -13.32 -10.88
CA THR A 195 11.44 -14.38 -10.42
C THR A 195 11.78 -15.26 -11.62
N SER A 196 12.75 -16.16 -11.48
CA SER A 196 13.11 -17.11 -12.55
C SER A 196 12.05 -18.20 -12.79
N GLY A 197 11.02 -18.29 -11.96
CA GLY A 197 9.97 -19.29 -12.02
C GLY A 197 8.60 -18.71 -12.42
N PRO A 198 7.59 -19.58 -12.58
CA PRO A 198 6.23 -19.15 -12.83
C PRO A 198 5.64 -18.41 -11.60
N SER A 199 4.70 -17.51 -11.86
CA SER A 199 3.94 -16.79 -10.83
C SER A 199 2.45 -16.99 -11.05
N THR A 200 1.71 -17.26 -9.97
CA THR A 200 0.25 -17.42 -9.99
C THR A 200 -0.45 -16.08 -10.21
N VAL A 201 0.05 -15.03 -9.57
CA VAL A 201 -0.39 -13.64 -9.76
C VAL A 201 0.62 -12.93 -10.68
N PRO A 202 0.17 -12.15 -11.67
CA PRO A 202 1.08 -11.39 -12.53
C PRO A 202 2.00 -10.47 -11.74
N VAL A 203 3.30 -10.58 -12.01
CA VAL A 203 4.34 -9.80 -11.34
C VAL A 203 4.28 -8.32 -11.73
N LYS A 204 4.85 -7.49 -10.88
CA LYS A 204 4.98 -6.04 -11.07
C LYS A 204 6.46 -5.69 -11.27
N LEU A 205 6.74 -4.60 -11.99
CA LEU A 205 8.10 -4.15 -12.31
C LEU A 205 8.34 -2.79 -11.66
N PRO A 206 8.74 -2.76 -10.36
CA PRO A 206 8.96 -1.50 -9.68
C PRO A 206 10.30 -0.87 -10.08
N LEU A 207 10.28 0.45 -10.24
CA LEU A 207 11.45 1.30 -10.06
C LEU A 207 11.64 1.54 -8.57
N VAL A 208 12.87 1.44 -8.07
CA VAL A 208 13.18 1.57 -6.65
C VAL A 208 14.42 2.45 -6.46
N TYR A 209 14.29 3.46 -5.60
CA TYR A 209 15.42 4.25 -5.10
C TYR A 209 15.64 3.95 -3.62
N TYR A 210 16.88 3.66 -3.24
CA TYR A 210 17.25 3.42 -1.85
C TYR A 210 17.50 4.73 -1.12
N TYR A 211 16.67 5.03 -0.13
CA TYR A 211 16.81 6.18 0.76
C TYR A 211 17.61 5.80 2.02
N GLY A 212 17.40 4.59 2.54
CA GLY A 212 18.17 4.03 3.64
C GLY A 212 17.88 4.65 5.02
N ARG A 213 16.81 5.43 5.15
CA ARG A 213 16.34 5.96 6.44
C ARG A 213 14.87 5.62 6.66
N ASN A 214 14.46 5.74 7.92
CA ASN A 214 13.10 5.38 8.34
C ASN A 214 12.11 6.53 8.16
N SER A 215 12.54 7.79 8.22
CA SER A 215 11.67 8.95 8.08
C SER A 215 12.15 9.86 6.96
N ALA A 216 11.21 10.38 6.16
CA ALA A 216 11.50 11.44 5.19
C ALA A 216 12.12 12.69 5.88
N ASP A 217 11.78 12.91 7.16
CA ASP A 217 12.31 14.00 7.98
C ASP A 217 13.77 13.79 8.42
N ASP A 218 14.33 12.57 8.31
CA ASP A 218 15.69 12.27 8.77
C ASP A 218 16.76 12.94 7.87
N ASP A 219 16.45 13.12 6.58
CA ASP A 219 17.29 13.82 5.60
C ASP A 219 16.39 14.39 4.47
N PRO A 220 15.71 15.51 4.75
CA PRO A 220 14.71 16.07 3.84
C PRO A 220 15.28 16.48 2.48
N GLU A 221 16.55 16.88 2.42
CA GLU A 221 17.21 17.28 1.19
C GLU A 221 17.45 16.07 0.28
N PHE A 222 18.02 14.99 0.82
CA PHE A 222 18.21 13.76 0.06
C PHE A 222 16.87 13.13 -0.35
N TYR A 223 15.87 13.18 0.54
CA TYR A 223 14.51 12.72 0.22
C TYR A 223 13.92 13.51 -0.96
N ARG A 224 14.07 14.84 -0.99
CA ARG A 224 13.64 15.68 -2.14
C ARG A 224 14.35 15.28 -3.42
N GLU A 225 15.67 15.09 -3.37
CA GLU A 225 16.45 14.64 -4.53
C GLU A 225 15.95 13.31 -5.08
N LEU A 226 15.72 12.31 -4.22
CA LEU A 226 15.19 11.01 -4.63
C LEU A 226 13.77 11.12 -5.19
N THR A 227 12.92 11.94 -4.57
CA THR A 227 11.56 12.18 -5.04
C THR A 227 11.55 12.85 -6.42
N SER A 228 12.43 13.83 -6.68
CA SER A 228 12.57 14.44 -8.01
C SER A 228 13.07 13.44 -9.06
N LYS A 229 14.02 12.56 -8.71
CA LYS A 229 14.48 11.47 -9.62
C LYS A 229 13.36 10.47 -9.92
N LEU A 230 12.59 10.10 -8.90
CA LEU A 230 11.41 9.25 -9.02
C LEU A 230 10.39 9.90 -9.95
N ALA A 231 10.07 11.17 -9.73
CA ALA A 231 9.14 11.94 -10.56
C ALA A 231 9.58 12.04 -12.01
N GLY A 232 10.86 12.35 -12.28
CA GLY A 232 11.39 12.38 -13.65
C GLY A 232 11.23 11.04 -14.37
N THR A 233 11.37 9.92 -13.66
CA THR A 233 11.16 8.59 -14.26
C THR A 233 9.67 8.30 -14.50
N VAL A 234 8.79 8.71 -13.58
CA VAL A 234 7.33 8.63 -13.74
C VAL A 234 6.87 9.44 -14.96
N SER A 235 7.33 10.68 -15.10
CA SER A 235 7.06 11.53 -16.27
C SER A 235 7.56 10.91 -17.57
N GLY A 236 8.76 10.30 -17.55
CA GLY A 236 9.27 9.52 -18.68
C GLY A 236 8.30 8.41 -19.09
N ARG A 237 7.83 7.60 -18.12
CA ARG A 237 6.88 6.52 -18.41
C ARG A 237 5.53 7.04 -18.94
N LEU A 238 5.01 8.14 -18.38
CA LEU A 238 3.78 8.78 -18.87
C LEU A 238 3.93 9.29 -20.31
N SER A 239 5.13 9.73 -20.71
CA SER A 239 5.37 10.24 -22.06
C SER A 239 5.42 9.12 -23.11
N GLU A 240 5.87 7.93 -22.73
CA GLU A 240 6.11 6.80 -23.65
C GLU A 240 4.90 5.88 -23.82
N ASP A 241 4.04 5.77 -22.82
CA ASP A 241 2.94 4.80 -22.79
C ASP A 241 1.57 5.49 -22.66
N GLU A 242 0.78 5.48 -23.74
CA GLU A 242 -0.55 6.10 -23.76
C GLU A 242 -1.54 5.46 -22.78
N GLY A 243 -1.44 4.14 -22.56
CA GLY A 243 -2.28 3.38 -21.64
C GLY A 243 -2.03 3.83 -20.19
N VAL A 244 -0.77 3.98 -19.82
CA VAL A 244 -0.37 4.51 -18.51
C VAL A 244 -0.69 5.99 -18.39
N ARG A 245 -0.40 6.78 -19.43
CA ARG A 245 -0.65 8.23 -19.46
C ARG A 245 -2.08 8.61 -19.12
N ARG A 246 -3.06 7.99 -19.79
CA ARG A 246 -4.50 8.24 -19.55
C ARG A 246 -4.99 7.71 -18.20
N SER A 247 -4.27 6.75 -17.62
CA SER A 247 -4.63 6.11 -16.35
C SER A 247 -4.23 6.96 -15.14
N GLY A 248 -3.19 7.77 -15.30
CA GLY A 248 -2.73 8.73 -14.31
C GLY A 248 -1.84 8.13 -13.22
N VAL A 249 -1.69 8.85 -12.13
CA VAL A 249 -0.75 8.54 -11.03
C VAL A 249 -1.49 8.54 -9.70
N ILE A 250 -1.17 7.61 -8.81
CA ILE A 250 -1.66 7.56 -7.43
C ILE A 250 -0.46 7.49 -6.50
N VAL A 251 -0.32 8.46 -5.60
CA VAL A 251 0.84 8.59 -4.72
C VAL A 251 0.44 8.32 -3.28
N ASP A 252 1.06 7.31 -2.66
CA ASP A 252 1.04 7.10 -1.21
C ASP A 252 2.16 7.94 -0.59
N SER A 253 1.81 8.87 0.29
CA SER A 253 2.78 9.74 0.95
C SER A 253 3.16 9.25 2.33
N MET A 254 4.30 9.73 2.83
CA MET A 254 4.67 9.61 4.23
C MET A 254 3.61 10.16 5.17
N ALA A 255 3.54 9.61 6.39
CA ALA A 255 2.73 10.20 7.45
C ALA A 255 3.24 11.59 7.83
N VAL A 256 2.37 12.61 7.71
CA VAL A 256 2.69 13.99 8.09
C VAL A 256 1.86 14.40 9.30
N SER A 257 2.53 14.83 10.36
CA SER A 257 1.87 15.43 11.52
C SER A 257 1.37 16.83 11.17
N GLU A 258 0.21 17.25 11.70
CA GLU A 258 -0.36 18.60 11.53
C GLU A 258 0.49 19.75 12.10
N LYS A 259 1.64 19.44 12.71
CA LYS A 259 2.59 20.43 13.23
C LYS A 259 3.92 20.40 12.47
N SER A 260 4.11 19.45 11.57
CA SER A 260 5.38 19.28 10.85
C SER A 260 5.41 20.16 9.61
N LYS A 261 6.05 21.34 9.74
CA LYS A 261 6.33 22.20 8.59
C LYS A 261 7.20 21.51 7.54
N ILE A 262 8.18 20.71 8.00
CA ILE A 262 9.04 19.92 7.12
C ILE A 262 8.19 18.95 6.30
N GLY A 263 7.29 18.20 6.95
CA GLY A 263 6.39 17.28 6.27
C GLY A 263 5.44 17.97 5.28
N GLU A 264 4.89 19.14 5.63
CA GLU A 264 4.09 19.95 4.69
C GLU A 264 4.90 20.40 3.47
N ASP A 265 6.14 20.83 3.66
CA ASP A 265 7.02 21.25 2.57
C ASP A 265 7.50 20.08 1.70
N LEU A 266 7.62 18.88 2.29
CA LEU A 266 7.89 17.65 1.55
C LEU A 266 6.68 17.20 0.73
N LEU A 267 5.45 17.34 1.26
CA LEU A 267 4.23 17.10 0.49
C LEU A 267 4.12 18.08 -0.70
N ALA A 268 4.43 19.36 -0.47
CA ALA A 268 4.43 20.34 -1.55
C ALA A 268 5.44 20.01 -2.65
N HIS A 269 6.64 19.54 -2.28
CA HIS A 269 7.61 19.05 -3.25
C HIS A 269 7.10 17.89 -4.09
N ILE A 270 6.43 16.92 -3.46
CA ILE A 270 5.79 15.81 -4.19
C ILE A 270 4.71 16.35 -5.14
N VAL A 271 3.91 17.31 -4.70
CA VAL A 271 2.86 17.96 -5.51
C VAL A 271 3.46 18.59 -6.76
N ASP A 272 4.54 19.35 -6.61
CA ASP A 272 5.21 20.04 -7.70
C ASP A 272 5.87 19.06 -8.67
N GLU A 273 6.74 18.18 -8.17
CA GLU A 273 7.52 17.23 -8.97
C GLU A 273 6.66 16.24 -9.75
N LEU A 274 5.62 15.69 -9.12
CA LEU A 274 4.69 14.75 -9.77
C LEU A 274 3.51 15.47 -10.43
N SER A 275 3.48 16.79 -10.45
CA SER A 275 2.45 17.61 -11.13
C SER A 275 1.02 17.24 -10.69
N ILE A 276 0.85 17.00 -9.38
CA ILE A 276 -0.39 16.56 -8.76
C ILE A 276 -1.50 17.59 -9.01
N ASN A 277 -2.69 17.11 -9.41
CA ASN A 277 -3.88 17.94 -9.59
C ASN A 277 -5.02 17.60 -8.61
N ILE A 278 -4.88 16.54 -7.82
CA ILE A 278 -5.83 16.17 -6.77
C ILE A 278 -5.07 15.74 -5.50
N ILE A 279 -5.36 16.38 -4.37
CA ILE A 279 -4.84 16.02 -3.05
C ILE A 279 -6.01 15.50 -2.22
N VAL A 280 -5.92 14.25 -1.77
CA VAL A 280 -6.88 13.63 -0.87
C VAL A 280 -6.27 13.56 0.53
N VAL A 281 -6.87 14.26 1.49
CA VAL A 281 -6.41 14.31 2.87
C VAL A 281 -7.27 13.39 3.72
N LEU A 282 -6.66 12.36 4.32
CA LEU A 282 -7.35 11.42 5.19
C LEU A 282 -7.28 11.82 6.66
N GLY A 283 -8.44 11.97 7.30
CA GLY A 283 -8.57 12.02 8.76
C GLY A 283 -8.10 13.30 9.42
N SER A 284 -7.90 14.40 8.68
CA SER A 284 -7.54 15.70 9.26
C SER A 284 -8.20 16.87 8.50
N ASN A 285 -9.22 17.46 9.13
CA ASN A 285 -9.86 18.69 8.63
C ASN A 285 -8.89 19.89 8.68
N ARG A 286 -7.99 19.90 9.66
CA ARG A 286 -7.00 20.97 9.82
C ARG A 286 -6.01 20.96 8.66
N MET A 287 -5.39 19.81 8.37
CA MET A 287 -4.48 19.67 7.23
C MET A 287 -5.22 19.95 5.91
N THR A 288 -6.48 19.52 5.79
CA THR A 288 -7.32 19.84 4.62
C THR A 288 -7.42 21.36 4.43
N ALA A 289 -7.69 22.12 5.48
CA ALA A 289 -7.78 23.58 5.42
C ALA A 289 -6.43 24.26 5.13
N GLU A 290 -5.34 23.77 5.74
CA GLU A 290 -3.99 24.29 5.53
C GLU A 290 -3.50 24.07 4.09
N LEU A 291 -3.66 22.86 3.54
CA LEU A 291 -3.32 22.56 2.15
C LEU A 291 -4.25 23.29 1.16
N SER A 292 -5.55 23.40 1.48
CA SER A 292 -6.48 24.19 0.65
C SER A 292 -6.04 25.65 0.55
N LYS A 293 -5.58 26.24 1.65
CA LYS A 293 -5.05 27.61 1.66
C LYS A 293 -3.78 27.70 0.83
N ARG A 294 -2.83 26.78 1.03
CA ARG A 294 -1.53 26.75 0.33
C ARG A 294 -1.70 26.66 -1.19
N PHE A 295 -2.49 25.69 -1.67
CA PHE A 295 -2.64 25.41 -3.10
C PHE A 295 -3.80 26.17 -3.79
N SER A 296 -4.51 27.06 -3.09
CA SER A 296 -5.68 27.77 -3.62
C SER A 296 -5.44 28.53 -4.93
N SER A 297 -4.29 29.21 -5.04
CA SER A 297 -3.87 29.96 -6.22
C SER A 297 -2.91 29.19 -7.13
N GLU A 298 -2.43 28.03 -6.69
CA GLU A 298 -1.45 27.25 -7.42
C GLU A 298 -2.11 26.44 -8.54
N ARG A 299 -1.29 26.05 -9.50
CA ARG A 299 -1.68 25.24 -10.64
C ARG A 299 -0.63 24.15 -10.81
N SER A 300 -1.04 22.98 -11.28
CA SER A 300 -0.10 21.94 -11.70
C SER A 300 0.83 22.47 -12.79
N SER A 301 1.95 21.81 -13.03
CA SER A 301 2.85 22.14 -14.16
C SER A 301 2.13 22.12 -15.52
N LEU A 302 1.00 21.42 -15.61
CA LEU A 302 0.13 21.33 -16.78
C LEU A 302 -0.98 22.40 -16.82
N GLY A 303 -0.98 23.35 -15.88
CA GLY A 303 -1.91 24.48 -15.83
C GLY A 303 -3.29 24.15 -15.22
N GLU A 304 -3.44 23.01 -14.57
CA GLU A 304 -4.72 22.60 -13.97
C GLU A 304 -4.88 23.12 -12.54
N PRO A 305 -6.11 23.40 -12.09
CA PRO A 305 -6.36 23.67 -10.67
C PRO A 305 -6.07 22.43 -9.81
N ILE A 306 -5.43 22.64 -8.67
CA ILE A 306 -5.20 21.60 -7.67
C ILE A 306 -6.46 21.51 -6.79
N ASN A 307 -7.09 20.34 -6.78
CA ASN A 307 -8.31 20.10 -6.00
C ASN A 307 -7.97 19.40 -4.68
N ILE A 308 -8.45 19.93 -3.56
CA ILE A 308 -8.22 19.36 -2.23
C ILE A 308 -9.52 18.71 -1.75
N ILE A 309 -9.45 17.43 -1.35
CA ILE A 309 -10.59 16.63 -0.89
C ILE A 309 -10.26 16.07 0.49
N GLY A 310 -11.05 16.42 1.50
CA GLY A 310 -10.97 15.80 2.82
C GLY A 310 -11.85 14.54 2.87
N LEU A 311 -11.31 13.43 3.35
CA LEU A 311 -12.09 12.23 3.68
C LEU A 311 -11.88 11.83 5.14
N ASP A 312 -12.88 11.21 5.73
CA ASP A 312 -12.79 10.72 7.10
C ASP A 312 -11.83 9.53 7.21
N ARG A 313 -11.19 9.41 8.37
CA ARG A 313 -10.43 8.21 8.73
C ARG A 313 -11.39 7.02 8.84
N SER A 314 -11.00 5.87 8.30
CA SER A 314 -11.74 4.63 8.54
C SER A 314 -11.58 4.18 10.00
N GLU A 315 -12.70 3.85 10.64
CA GLU A 315 -12.73 3.27 12.00
C GLU A 315 -12.05 1.90 12.09
N GLY A 316 -11.83 1.24 10.95
CA GLY A 316 -11.13 -0.05 10.88
C GLY A 316 -9.61 0.06 10.90
N ILE A 317 -9.05 1.27 10.99
CA ILE A 317 -7.59 1.43 11.04
C ILE A 317 -7.09 1.16 12.46
N VAL A 318 -6.37 0.05 12.57
CA VAL A 318 -5.71 -0.39 13.79
C VAL A 318 -4.31 0.21 13.91
N GLU A 319 -3.91 0.49 15.16
CA GLU A 319 -2.55 0.87 15.47
C GLU A 319 -1.55 -0.27 15.20
N ARG A 320 -0.45 0.10 14.52
CA ARG A 320 0.70 -0.77 14.28
C ARG A 320 1.80 -0.34 15.23
N ASP A 321 1.96 -1.09 16.31
CA ASP A 321 3.01 -0.82 17.29
C ASP A 321 4.41 -1.06 16.71
N ALA A 322 5.45 -0.65 17.45
CA ALA A 322 6.83 -0.76 17.00
C ALA A 322 7.24 -2.22 16.73
N VAL A 323 6.72 -3.16 17.53
CA VAL A 323 6.98 -4.59 17.43
C VAL A 323 6.38 -5.14 16.14
N PHE A 324 5.12 -4.86 15.85
CA PHE A 324 4.46 -5.27 14.61
C PHE A 324 5.18 -4.69 13.38
N LEU A 325 5.57 -3.42 13.43
CA LEU A 325 6.30 -2.79 12.33
C LEU A 325 7.68 -3.41 12.11
N GLU A 326 8.39 -3.80 13.17
CA GLU A 326 9.66 -4.53 13.07
C GLU A 326 9.47 -5.91 12.41
N HIS A 327 8.50 -6.70 12.88
CA HIS A 327 8.19 -7.99 12.28
C HIS A 327 7.78 -7.86 10.80
N SER A 328 6.98 -6.84 10.46
CA SER A 328 6.60 -6.56 9.08
C SER A 328 7.82 -6.30 8.19
N ARG A 329 8.75 -5.44 8.65
CA ARG A 329 10.00 -5.17 7.92
C ARG A 329 10.86 -6.41 7.75
N GLU A 330 11.04 -7.20 8.81
CA GLU A 330 11.76 -8.47 8.73
C GLU A 330 11.12 -9.43 7.72
N GLN A 331 9.79 -9.50 7.71
CA GLN A 331 9.06 -10.35 6.79
C GLN A 331 9.24 -9.90 5.34
N SER A 332 9.19 -8.60 5.05
CA SER A 332 9.49 -8.07 3.71
C SER A 332 10.91 -8.41 3.24
N ILE A 333 11.91 -8.32 4.14
CA ILE A 333 13.29 -8.70 3.82
C ILE A 333 13.38 -10.21 3.54
N LYS A 334 12.75 -11.04 4.38
CA LYS A 334 12.72 -12.51 4.18
C LYS A 334 12.04 -12.85 2.85
N GLU A 335 10.91 -12.25 2.55
CA GLU A 335 10.16 -12.48 1.32
C GLU A 335 10.95 -12.08 0.07
N TYR A 336 11.69 -10.97 0.13
CA TYR A 336 12.54 -10.53 -0.99
C TYR A 336 13.58 -11.58 -1.40
N PHE A 337 14.24 -12.24 -0.44
CA PHE A 337 15.29 -13.22 -0.72
C PHE A 337 14.78 -14.65 -0.84
N PHE A 338 13.80 -15.05 -0.02
CA PHE A 338 13.35 -16.43 0.14
C PHE A 338 11.93 -16.67 -0.38
N GLY A 339 11.23 -15.63 -0.82
CA GLY A 339 9.85 -15.72 -1.28
C GLY A 339 8.85 -16.00 -0.16
N ASP A 340 7.68 -16.49 -0.53
CA ASP A 340 6.58 -16.81 0.38
C ASP A 340 6.25 -18.31 0.38
N ILE A 341 5.22 -18.72 1.12
CA ILE A 341 4.80 -20.13 1.21
C ILE A 341 4.34 -20.70 -0.14
N ARG A 342 3.85 -19.83 -1.03
CA ARG A 342 3.31 -20.19 -2.34
C ARG A 342 4.43 -20.25 -3.39
N ARG A 343 5.53 -19.55 -3.14
CA ARG A 343 6.67 -19.41 -4.03
C ARG A 343 7.97 -19.24 -3.25
N ALA A 344 8.59 -20.36 -2.89
CA ALA A 344 9.91 -20.38 -2.29
C ALA A 344 11.01 -19.98 -3.30
N LEU A 345 11.90 -19.08 -2.89
CA LEU A 345 13.07 -18.64 -3.64
C LEU A 345 14.35 -19.19 -3.02
N SER A 346 15.39 -19.32 -3.83
CA SER A 346 16.70 -19.83 -3.42
C SER A 346 17.76 -18.74 -3.63
N PRO A 347 18.01 -17.88 -2.62
CA PRO A 347 19.03 -16.85 -2.74
C PRO A 347 20.43 -17.47 -2.76
N GLN A 348 21.35 -16.82 -3.45
CA GLN A 348 22.73 -17.28 -3.52
C GLN A 348 23.57 -16.65 -2.41
N ILE A 349 24.26 -17.48 -1.64
CA ILE A 349 25.24 -17.04 -0.63
C ILE A 349 26.62 -17.10 -1.27
N GLN A 350 27.36 -15.98 -1.24
CA GLN A 350 28.71 -15.87 -1.77
C GLN A 350 29.63 -15.24 -0.73
N GLN A 351 30.87 -15.73 -0.64
CA GLN A 351 31.94 -15.06 0.10
C GLN A 351 32.75 -14.22 -0.87
N VAL A 352 33.05 -12.98 -0.47
CA VAL A 352 33.77 -12.01 -1.29
C VAL A 352 34.84 -11.34 -0.43
N ASP A 353 35.99 -11.07 -1.03
CA ASP A 353 37.07 -10.32 -0.38
C ASP A 353 36.65 -8.86 -0.19
N PHE A 354 37.02 -8.26 0.94
CA PHE A 354 36.70 -6.84 1.19
C PHE A 354 37.29 -5.92 0.12
N GLY A 355 38.46 -6.25 -0.44
CA GLY A 355 39.07 -5.52 -1.55
C GLY A 355 38.31 -5.60 -2.88
N ALA A 356 37.36 -6.52 -3.02
CA ALA A 356 36.47 -6.62 -4.17
C ALA A 356 35.20 -5.76 -4.04
N LEU A 357 34.99 -5.11 -2.89
CA LEU A 357 33.81 -4.31 -2.60
C LEU A 357 34.13 -2.82 -2.58
N VAL A 358 33.21 -2.02 -3.10
CA VAL A 358 33.19 -0.56 -2.92
C VAL A 358 31.89 -0.21 -2.20
N ILE A 359 31.98 0.07 -0.91
CA ILE A 359 30.84 0.30 -0.03
C ILE A 359 30.74 1.80 0.26
N TYR A 360 29.62 2.40 -0.12
CA TYR A 360 29.30 3.79 0.21
C TYR A 360 28.27 3.84 1.35
N LYS A 361 28.35 4.90 2.15
CA LYS A 361 27.31 5.25 3.12
C LYS A 361 26.76 6.62 2.72
N ALA A 362 25.43 6.77 2.73
CA ALA A 362 24.82 8.09 2.62
C ALA A 362 25.35 8.98 3.76
N SER A 363 25.68 10.24 3.44
CA SER A 363 26.18 11.20 4.42
C SER A 363 25.22 11.30 5.60
N ASP A 364 25.74 11.27 6.84
CA ASP A 364 24.89 11.57 7.99
C ASP A 364 24.53 13.05 7.92
N CYS A 365 23.24 13.40 8.08
CA CYS A 365 22.83 14.79 8.16
C CYS A 365 23.37 15.37 9.47
N GLU A 366 24.55 16.00 9.45
CA GLU A 366 25.05 16.77 10.57
C GLU A 366 24.12 17.97 10.74
N SER A 367 23.22 17.90 11.72
CA SER A 367 22.56 19.11 12.23
C SER A 367 23.66 20.03 12.76
N THR A 368 24.08 21.01 11.97
CA THR A 368 24.85 22.15 12.48
C THR A 368 24.00 22.79 13.58
N PRO A 369 24.42 22.79 14.85
CA PRO A 369 23.68 23.50 15.88
C PRO A 369 23.76 25.01 15.60
N PRO A 370 22.71 25.77 15.97
CA PRO A 370 22.64 27.21 15.73
C PRO A 370 23.70 28.03 16.47
#